data_AF-A0A2U3KJQ0-F1
#
_entry.id   AF-A0A2U3KJQ0-F1
#
_cell.length_a   1.000
_cell.length_b   1.000
_cell.length_c   1.000
_cell.angle_alpha   90.00
_cell.angle_beta   90.00
_cell.angle_gamma   90.00
#
_symmetry.space_group_name_H-M   'P 1'
#
loop_
_entity.id
_entity.type
_entity.pdbx_description
1 polymer ?
#
loop_
_entity_poly.entity_id
_entity_poly.type
_entity_poly.pdbx_seq_one_letter_code
_entity_poly.pdbx_strand_id
1 'polypeptide(L)' 'MLAVRWLFPGTEIRIDTRCLDCGQPILVRMRDEDILEVNPTTIVGHVNIPFARVLTGEVSWGLA' A
#
# COMPACT_ATOMS: atom_id res chain seq x y z
N MET A 1 -5.44 0.22 -2.44
CA MET A 1 -5.64 -1.08 -1.74
C MET A 1 -4.36 -1.88 -1.88
N LEU A 2 -3.84 -2.45 -0.78
CA LEU A 2 -2.51 -3.09 -0.77
C LEU A 2 -2.54 -4.46 -1.44
N ALA A 3 -1.54 -4.77 -2.29
CA ALA A 3 -1.48 -6.03 -3.03
C ALA A 3 -1.26 -7.26 -2.14
N VAL A 4 -0.81 -7.07 -0.90
CA VAL A 4 -0.50 -8.15 0.04
C VAL A 4 -1.70 -9.05 0.35
N ARG A 5 -2.94 -8.56 0.17
CA ARG A 5 -4.17 -9.35 0.30
C ARG A 5 -4.17 -10.61 -0.57
N TRP A 6 -3.53 -10.54 -1.74
CA TRP A 6 -3.51 -11.64 -2.69
C TRP A 6 -2.46 -12.71 -2.35
N LEU A 7 -1.50 -12.37 -1.49
CA LEU A 7 -0.40 -13.26 -1.13
C LEU A 7 -0.80 -14.21 0.01
N PHE A 8 -1.71 -13.78 0.89
CA PHE A 8 -2.11 -14.53 2.08
C PHE A 8 -3.64 -14.45 2.30
N PRO A 9 -4.45 -15.08 1.45
CA PRO A 9 -5.91 -15.00 1.54
C PRO A 9 -6.44 -15.51 2.88
N GLY A 10 -7.41 -14.79 3.45
CA GLY A 10 -8.05 -15.11 4.74
C GLY A 10 -7.14 -14.96 5.97
N THR A 11 -5.89 -14.53 5.77
CA THR A 11 -4.87 -14.44 6.81
C THR A 11 -4.71 -13.01 7.27
N GLU A 12 -4.66 -12.81 8.59
CA GLU A 12 -4.30 -11.51 9.14
C GLU A 12 -2.79 -11.29 9.01
N ILE A 13 -2.43 -10.17 8.39
CA ILE A 13 -1.05 -9.78 8.14
C ILE A 13 -0.72 -8.54 8.97
N ARG A 14 0.46 -8.55 9.58
CA ARG A 14 1.06 -7.41 10.26
C ARG A 14 2.20 -6.86 9.40
N ILE A 15 2.16 -5.55 9.13
CA ILE A 15 3.17 -4.83 8.38
C ILE A 15 3.84 -3.83 9.31
N ASP A 16 5.10 -4.10 9.66
CA ASP A 16 5.97 -3.18 10.41
C ASP A 16 6.94 -2.50 9.43
N THR A 17 6.91 -1.18 9.38
CA THR A 17 7.79 -0.39 8.49
C THR A 17 8.14 0.95 9.14
N ARG A 18 8.82 1.83 8.39
CA ARG A 18 9.17 3.18 8.81
C ARG A 18 8.68 4.21 7.81
N CYS A 19 8.34 5.39 8.30
CA CYS A 19 8.05 6.54 7.46
C CYS A 19 9.25 6.87 6.58
N LEU A 20 9.02 7.04 5.27
CA LEU A 20 10.07 7.34 4.29
C LEU A 20 10.68 8.73 4.50
N ASP A 21 9.94 9.66 5.11
CA ASP A 21 10.40 11.03 5.38
C ASP A 21 11.17 11.13 6.72
N CYS A 22 10.52 10.74 7.82
CA CYS A 22 11.04 10.99 9.18
C CYS A 22 11.57 9.74 9.92
N GLY A 23 11.44 8.55 9.34
CA GLY A 23 11.95 7.29 9.91
C GLY A 23 11.19 6.75 11.13
N GLN A 24 10.12 7.41 11.56
CA GLN A 24 9.27 6.96 12.67
C GLN A 24 8.53 5.66 12.32
N PRO A 25 8.23 4.80 13.31
CA PRO A 25 7.60 3.51 13.06
C PRO A 25 6.18 3.65 12.52
N ILE A 26 5.82 2.74 11.62
CA ILE A 26 4.47 2.57 11.07
C ILE A 26 4.06 1.12 11.25
N LEU A 27 2.84 0.93 11.73
CA LEU A 27 2.16 -0.35 11.86
C LEU A 27 0.85 -0.34 11.06
N VAL A 28 0.65 -1.37 10.25
CA VAL A 28 -0.65 -1.71 9.66
C VAL A 28 -0.98 -3.16 9.96
N ARG A 29 -2.22 -3.43 10.39
CA ARG A 29 -2.79 -4.78 10.38
C ARG A 29 -3.93 -4.83 9.39
N MET A 30 -3.97 -5.91 8.62
CA MET A 30 -5.02 -6.10 7.63
C MET A 30 -5.37 -7.57 7.46
N ARG A 31 -6.57 -7.82 6.95
CA ARG A 31 -7.03 -9.13 6.50
C ARG A 31 -7.82 -8.91 5.21
N ASP A 32 -7.38 -9.52 4.12
CA ASP A 32 -7.99 -9.35 2.81
C ASP A 32 -8.14 -7.85 2.43
N GLU A 33 -9.36 -7.34 2.21
CA GLU A 33 -9.65 -5.93 1.96
C GLU A 33 -9.66 -5.03 3.21
N ASP A 34 -9.77 -5.60 4.40
CA ASP A 34 -10.02 -4.87 5.62
C ASP A 34 -8.71 -4.44 6.29
N ILE A 35 -8.62 -3.16 6.60
CA ILE A 35 -7.57 -2.63 7.47
C ILE A 35 -8.10 -2.65 8.90
N LEU A 36 -7.50 -3.48 9.74
CA LEU A 36 -7.91 -3.72 11.12
C LEU A 36 -7.27 -2.71 12.08
N GLU A 37 -6.04 -2.28 11.80
CA GLU A 37 -5.30 -1.33 12.62
C GLU A 37 -4.36 -0.49 11.75
N VAL A 38 -4.25 0.78 12.10
CA VAL A 38 -3.32 1.73 11.48
C VAL A 38 -2.71 2.61 12.57
N ASN A 39 -1.38 2.65 12.64
CA ASN A 39 -0.67 3.51 13.58
C ASN A 39 0.62 4.05 12.94
N PRO A 40 0.81 5.38 12.84
CA PRO A 40 -0.15 6.43 13.19
C PRO A 40 -1.34 6.45 12.22
N THR A 41 -2.52 6.92 12.67
CA THR A 41 -3.74 6.97 11.86
C THR A 41 -3.65 7.91 10.64
N THR A 42 -2.58 8.68 10.56
CA THR A 42 -2.31 9.67 9.50
C THR A 42 -1.39 9.14 8.39
N ILE A 43 -1.07 7.84 8.36
CA ILE A 43 -0.18 7.29 7.33
C ILE A 43 -0.73 7.52 5.93
N VAL A 44 0.19 7.66 4.96
CA VAL A 44 -0.12 7.77 3.54
C VAL A 44 0.76 6.83 2.74
N GLY A 45 0.25 6.33 1.63
CA GLY A 45 1.02 5.55 0.66
C GLY A 45 1.53 6.44 -0.47
N HIS A 46 2.83 6.38 -0.75
CA HIS A 46 3.42 7.02 -1.93
C HIS A 46 3.58 6.01 -3.07
N VAL A 47 3.15 6.39 -4.27
CA VAL A 47 3.34 5.59 -5.49
C VAL A 47 3.87 6.50 -6.59
N ASN A 48 5.00 6.11 -7.21
CA ASN A 48 5.49 6.77 -8.42
C ASN A 48 4.68 6.27 -9.62
N ILE A 49 3.80 7.11 -10.16
CA ILE A 49 3.08 6.82 -11.40
C ILE A 49 3.93 7.36 -12.57
N PRO A 50 4.33 6.54 -13.56
CA PRO A 50 5.09 7.00 -14.72
C PRO A 50 4.18 7.74 -15.70
N PHE A 51 3.70 8.92 -15.29
CA PHE A 51 2.59 9.63 -15.93
C PHE A 51 2.83 9.93 -17.41
N ALA A 52 4.07 10.25 -17.80
CA ALA A 52 4.42 10.45 -19.21
C ALA A 52 4.12 9.21 -20.07
N ARG A 53 4.45 8.02 -19.58
CA ARG A 53 4.21 6.74 -20.28
C ARG A 53 2.74 6.32 -20.25
N VAL A 54 2.01 6.75 -19.22
CA VAL A 54 0.54 6.58 -19.15
C VAL A 54 -0.15 7.46 -20.20
N LEU A 55 0.27 8.72 -20.36
CA LEU A 55 -0.27 9.63 -21.37
C LEU A 55 0.01 9.19 -22.81
N THR A 56 1.13 8.52 -23.05
CA THR A 56 1.47 7.95 -24.37
C THR A 56 0.83 6.58 -24.62
N GLY A 57 0.11 6.01 -23.66
CA GLY A 57 -0.51 4.69 -23.77
C GLY A 57 0.48 3.51 -23.74
N GLU A 58 1.75 3.77 -23.42
CA GLU A 58 2.79 2.74 -23.36
C GLU A 58 2.61 1.80 -22.17
N VAL A 59 1.96 2.28 -21.10
CA VAL A 59 1.59 1.49 -19.92
C VAL A 59 0.17 1.83 -19.46
N SER A 60 -0.63 0.80 -19.15
CA SER A 60 -1.93 0.98 -18.51
C SER A 60 -1.77 1.15 -17.00
N TRP A 61 -2.40 2.16 -16.42
CA TRP A 61 -2.51 2.33 -14.97
C TRP A 61 -3.93 2.00 -14.52
N GLY A 62 -4.08 1.25 -13.42
CA GLY A 62 -5.38 0.98 -12.80
C GLY A 62 -6.16 -0.24 -13.34
N LEU A 63 -5.56 -1.06 -14.21
CA LEU A 63 -6.08 -2.41 -14.52
C LEU A 63 -5.42 -3.43 -13.59
N ALA A 64 -5.97 -3.57 -12.39
CA ALA A 64 -5.64 -4.64 -11.47
C ALA A 64 -6.95 -5.27 -10.97
#